data_AF-A0A1T5IQF9-F1
#
_entry.id   AF-A0A1T5IQF9-F1
#
_cell.length_a   1.000
_cell.length_b   1.000
_cell.length_c   1.000
_cell.angle_alpha   90.00
_cell.angle_beta   90.00
_cell.angle_gamma   90.00
#
_symmetry.space_group_name_H-M   'P 1'
#
loop_
_entity.id
_entity.type
_entity.pdbx_description
1 polymer ?
#
loop_
_entity_poly.entity_id
_entity_poly.type
_entity_poly.pdbx_seq_one_letter_code
_entity_poly.pdbx_strand_id
1 'polypeptide(L)'
;MTPTSVTAGDAVQVMISGVGHHPECSSTLPGRARYEISIGSRVDGTGNDDRGSRYYSAGLVVLDPDDAGAAEATVRVPDDMPVGEARISVDLQGAKTLCEIDPSASCAPDPFAAVDVVG
;
A
#
# COMPACT_ATOMS: atom_id res chain seq x y z
N MET A 1 6.26 13.53 -4.23
CA MET A 1 5.74 12.86 -5.43
C MET A 1 4.43 13.53 -5.80
N THR A 2 4.15 13.74 -7.08
CA THR A 2 2.83 14.16 -7.54
C THR A 2 1.91 12.94 -7.50
N PRO A 3 0.72 13.01 -6.88
CA PRO A 3 -0.22 11.91 -6.89
C PRO A 3 -0.61 11.53 -8.32
N THR A 4 -0.77 10.24 -8.59
CA THR A 4 -1.32 9.78 -9.86
C THR A 4 -2.85 9.95 -9.83
N SER A 5 -3.41 10.64 -10.82
CA SER A 5 -4.87 10.76 -10.95
C SER A 5 -5.46 9.48 -11.55
N VAL A 6 -6.51 8.95 -10.93
CA VAL A 6 -7.22 7.72 -11.33
C VAL A 6 -8.73 7.93 -11.17
N THR A 7 -9.55 7.19 -11.92
CA THR A 7 -11.01 7.16 -11.72
C THR A 7 -11.45 5.88 -11.02
N ALA A 8 -12.64 5.88 -10.43
CA ALA A 8 -13.23 4.65 -9.90
C ALA A 8 -13.41 3.62 -11.03
N GLY A 9 -13.02 2.37 -10.78
CA GLY A 9 -13.01 1.30 -11.77
C GLY A 9 -11.73 1.19 -12.61
N ASP A 10 -10.83 2.19 -12.56
CA ASP A 10 -9.58 2.16 -13.31
C ASP A 10 -8.65 1.02 -12.88
N ALA A 11 -7.88 0.52 -13.84
CA ALA A 11 -6.80 -0.41 -13.60
C ALA A 11 -5.49 0.34 -13.28
N VAL A 12 -4.88 0.02 -12.15
CA VAL A 12 -3.63 0.59 -11.67
C VAL A 12 -2.58 -0.52 -11.59
N GLN A 13 -1.43 -0.30 -12.19
CA GLN A 13 -0.29 -1.19 -12.08
C GLN A 13 0.49 -0.86 -10.80
N VAL A 14 0.69 -1.87 -9.95
CA VAL A 14 1.50 -1.79 -8.74
C VAL A 14 2.73 -2.66 -8.92
N MET A 15 3.90 -2.05 -8.81
CA MET A 15 5.19 -2.73 -8.89
C MET A 15 5.90 -2.63 -7.55
N ILE A 16 6.25 -3.79 -6.99
CA ILE A 16 7.04 -3.91 -5.78
C ILE A 16 8.45 -4.32 -6.20
N SER A 17 9.40 -3.41 -6.03
CA SER A 17 10.80 -3.70 -6.25
C SER A 17 11.31 -4.70 -5.22
N GLY A 18 12.15 -5.63 -5.66
CA GLY A 18 12.75 -6.65 -4.79
C GLY A 18 13.55 -6.09 -3.62
N VAL A 19 13.90 -6.97 -2.68
CA VAL A 19 14.56 -6.57 -1.43
C VAL A 19 15.96 -6.02 -1.69
N GLY A 20 16.23 -4.82 -1.15
CA GLY A 20 17.56 -4.23 -1.18
C GLY A 20 18.54 -5.07 -0.35
N HIS A 21 19.79 -5.18 -0.80
CA HIS A 21 20.85 -5.81 0.00
C HIS A 21 21.21 -4.92 1.18
N HIS A 22 20.78 -5.32 2.38
CA HIS A 22 21.29 -4.79 3.65
C HIS A 22 22.09 -5.90 4.35
N PRO A 23 23.29 -5.63 4.88
CA PRO A 23 24.14 -6.66 5.48
C PRO A 23 23.49 -7.39 6.67
N GLU A 24 22.50 -6.77 7.30
CA GLU A 24 21.75 -7.34 8.43
C GLU A 24 20.42 -8.00 8.04
N CYS A 25 20.05 -7.94 6.75
CA CYS A 25 18.83 -8.56 6.25
C CYS A 25 19.17 -9.71 5.30
N SER A 26 18.37 -10.78 5.35
CA SER A 26 18.42 -11.80 4.32
C SER A 26 18.05 -11.18 2.98
N SER A 27 18.75 -11.59 1.92
CA SER A 27 18.42 -11.25 0.54
C SER A 27 17.20 -12.01 -0.01
N THR A 28 16.63 -12.93 0.78
CA THR A 28 15.50 -13.78 0.40
C THR A 28 14.38 -13.67 1.43
N LEU A 29 13.14 -13.60 0.97
CA LEU A 29 11.98 -13.61 1.86
C LEU A 29 11.64 -15.04 2.34
N PRO A 30 11.10 -15.21 3.56
CA PRO A 30 10.58 -16.49 4.02
C PRO A 30 9.45 -17.01 3.12
N GLY A 31 9.33 -18.33 2.94
CA GLY A 31 8.30 -18.93 2.06
C GLY A 31 6.83 -18.74 2.48
N ARG A 32 6.55 -18.03 3.57
CA ARG A 32 5.21 -17.61 4.00
C ARG A 32 4.96 -16.11 3.80
N ALA A 33 5.95 -15.40 3.26
CA ALA A 33 5.88 -13.96 3.06
C ALA A 33 4.89 -13.64 1.93
N ARG A 34 4.07 -12.61 2.13
CA ARG A 34 3.06 -12.18 1.15
C ARG A 34 2.91 -10.67 1.19
N TYR A 35 2.60 -10.05 0.06
CA TYR A 35 2.22 -8.65 0.00
C TYR A 35 0.71 -8.51 -0.02
N GLU A 36 0.15 -7.74 0.90
CA GLU A 36 -1.25 -7.33 0.87
C GLU A 36 -1.33 -5.90 0.34
N ILE A 37 -2.05 -5.71 -0.76
CA ILE A 37 -2.25 -4.39 -1.36
C ILE A 37 -3.64 -3.90 -0.99
N SER A 38 -3.72 -2.71 -0.41
CA SER A 38 -4.97 -2.06 -0.05
C SER A 38 -5.03 -0.63 -0.56
N ILE A 39 -6.23 -0.10 -0.72
CA ILE A 39 -6.46 1.32 -0.97
C ILE A 39 -7.29 1.92 0.16
N GLY A 40 -6.92 3.12 0.61
CA GLY A 40 -7.68 3.84 1.62
C GLY A 40 -7.79 5.33 1.32
N SER A 41 -8.90 5.94 1.72
CA SER A 41 -9.14 7.37 1.60
C SER A 41 -9.77 7.94 2.86
N ARG A 42 -9.47 9.21 3.14
CA ARG A 42 -10.18 9.98 4.14
C ARG A 42 -11.49 10.45 3.52
N VAL A 43 -12.60 9.98 4.06
CA VAL A 43 -13.91 10.50 3.74
C VAL A 43 -14.17 11.67 4.68
N ASP A 44 -14.01 12.88 4.15
CA ASP A 44 -14.45 14.08 4.87
C ASP A 44 -15.97 14.00 5.04
N GLY A 45 -16.40 13.83 6.29
CA GLY A 45 -17.82 13.89 6.62
C GLY A 45 -18.31 15.32 6.40
N THR A 46 -19.09 15.57 5.35
CA THR A 46 -19.85 16.81 5.17
C THR A 46 -21.05 16.87 6.11
N GLY A 47 -20.82 16.64 7.39
CA GLY A 47 -21.83 16.61 8.43
C GLY A 47 -21.19 17.04 9.74
N ASN A 48 -21.74 18.10 10.32
CA ASN A 48 -21.33 18.77 11.54
C ASN A 48 -21.49 17.88 12.80
N ASP A 49 -20.84 16.72 12.82
CA ASP A 49 -20.69 15.88 14.00
C ASP A 49 -19.20 15.72 14.31
N ASP A 50 -18.82 16.25 15.47
CA ASP A 50 -17.49 16.25 16.10
C ASP A 50 -16.99 14.83 16.49
N ARG A 51 -17.38 13.79 15.74
CA ARG A 51 -17.02 12.38 15.98
C ARG A 51 -16.73 11.63 14.67
N GLY A 52 -15.47 11.73 14.25
CA GLY A 52 -14.80 10.68 13.48
C GLY A 52 -14.79 10.92 11.97
N SER A 53 -13.61 11.30 11.45
CA SER A 53 -13.27 11.08 10.05
C SER A 53 -13.63 9.63 9.68
N ARG A 54 -14.53 9.43 8.71
CA ARG A 54 -14.80 8.09 8.19
C ARG A 54 -13.65 7.75 7.26
N TYR A 55 -13.06 6.58 7.45
CA TYR A 55 -12.00 6.08 6.56
C TYR A 55 -12.61 5.02 5.66
N TYR A 56 -12.48 5.21 4.34
CA TYR A 56 -12.71 4.13 3.39
C TYR A 56 -11.44 3.29 3.32
N SER A 57 -11.57 1.96 3.37
CA SER A 57 -10.48 1.05 3.06
C SER A 57 -11.00 -0.20 2.36
N ALA A 58 -10.27 -0.65 1.35
CA ALA A 58 -10.56 -1.87 0.61
C ALA A 58 -9.26 -2.64 0.34
N GLY A 59 -9.29 -3.95 0.59
CA GLY A 59 -8.23 -4.85 0.13
C GLY A 59 -8.37 -5.12 -1.35
N LEU A 60 -7.28 -5.02 -2.11
CA LEU A 60 -7.28 -5.18 -3.56
C LEU A 60 -6.80 -6.57 -3.97
N VAL A 61 -5.64 -7.00 -3.48
CA VAL A 61 -5.04 -8.29 -3.85
C VAL A 61 -3.99 -8.72 -2.83
N VAL A 62 -3.73 -10.03 -2.77
CA VAL A 62 -2.59 -10.62 -2.06
C VAL A 62 -1.65 -11.22 -3.10
N LEU A 63 -0.36 -10.92 -3.01
CA LEU A 63 0.68 -11.39 -3.93
C LEU A 63 1.74 -12.20 -3.21
N ASP A 64 2.15 -13.30 -3.84
CA ASP A 64 3.34 -14.03 -3.44
C ASP A 64 4.58 -13.37 -4.09
N PRO A 65 5.62 -13.04 -3.32
CA PRO A 65 6.87 -12.51 -3.86
C PRO A 65 7.62 -13.56 -4.68
N ASP A 66 8.41 -13.11 -5.66
CA ASP A 66 9.40 -13.95 -6.33
C ASP A 66 10.66 -14.18 -5.45
N ASP A 67 11.63 -14.92 -5.97
CA ASP A 67 12.88 -15.26 -5.27
C ASP A 67 13.72 -14.02 -4.87
N ALA A 68 13.53 -12.89 -5.56
CA ALA A 68 14.18 -11.61 -5.26
C ALA A 68 13.31 -10.70 -4.37
N GLY A 69 12.14 -11.17 -3.95
CA GLY A 69 11.17 -10.39 -3.19
C GLY A 69 10.39 -9.38 -4.03
N ALA A 70 10.47 -9.44 -5.37
CA ALA A 70 9.70 -8.56 -6.24
C ALA A 70 8.30 -9.14 -6.50
N ALA A 71 7.36 -8.26 -6.81
CA ALA A 71 6.00 -8.65 -7.19
C ALA A 71 5.35 -7.56 -8.05
N GLU A 72 4.41 -7.97 -8.90
CA GLU A 72 3.65 -7.08 -9.76
C GLU A 72 2.17 -7.46 -9.75
N ALA A 73 1.29 -6.46 -9.71
CA ALA A 73 -0.14 -6.64 -9.91
C ALA A 73 -0.75 -5.52 -10.73
N THR A 74 -1.82 -5.84 -11.43
CA THR A 74 -2.80 -4.86 -11.89
C THR A 74 -4.01 -4.96 -10.97
N VAL A 75 -4.29 -3.89 -10.23
CA VAL A 75 -5.43 -3.79 -9.30
C VAL A 75 -6.48 -2.84 -9.86
N ARG A 76 -7.75 -3.05 -9.52
CA ARG A 76 -8.80 -2.09 -9.87
C ARG A 76 -9.13 -1.18 -8.70
N VAL A 77 -9.26 0.11 -8.96
CA VAL A 77 -9.84 1.06 -8.01
C VAL A 77 -11.31 0.66 -7.81
N PRO A 78 -11.79 0.46 -6.58
CA PRO A 78 -13.17 0.08 -6.34
C PRO A 78 -14.16 1.08 -6.95
N ASP A 79 -15.28 0.57 -7.49
CA ASP A 79 -16.31 1.42 -8.12
C ASP A 79 -17.00 2.38 -7.12
N ASP A 80 -16.95 2.06 -5.83
CA ASP A 80 -17.51 2.86 -4.73
C ASP A 80 -16.48 3.80 -4.07
N MET A 81 -15.30 3.95 -4.67
CA MET A 81 -14.22 4.77 -4.13
C MET A 81 -14.62 6.26 -4.10
N PRO A 82 -14.51 6.93 -2.94
CA PRO A 82 -14.76 8.37 -2.84
C PRO A 82 -13.77 9.18 -3.67
N VAL A 83 -14.25 10.28 -4.27
CA VAL A 83 -13.41 11.27 -4.95
C VAL A 83 -12.50 11.98 -3.93
N GLY A 84 -11.24 12.18 -4.29
CA GLY A 84 -10.23 12.90 -3.49
C GLY A 84 -8.96 12.09 -3.21
N GLU A 85 -8.18 12.54 -2.21
CA GLU A 85 -6.91 11.90 -1.86
C GLU A 85 -7.14 10.47 -1.35
N ALA A 86 -6.40 9.54 -1.94
CA ALA A 86 -6.32 8.17 -1.52
C ALA A 86 -4.87 7.67 -1.52
N ARG A 87 -4.65 6.54 -0.85
CA ARG A 87 -3.34 5.91 -0.72
C ARG A 87 -3.48 4.44 -1.04
N ILE A 88 -2.62 3.96 -1.93
CA ILE A 88 -2.39 2.54 -2.12
C ILE A 88 -1.25 2.15 -1.19
N SER A 89 -1.52 1.27 -0.24
CA SER A 89 -0.56 0.75 0.73
C SER A 89 -0.17 -0.68 0.38
N VAL A 90 1.08 -1.03 0.67
CA VAL A 90 1.60 -2.37 0.51
C VAL A 90 2.12 -2.86 1.86
N ASP A 91 1.49 -3.90 2.38
CA ASP A 91 1.84 -4.49 3.67
C ASP A 91 2.51 -5.85 3.47
N LEU A 92 3.74 -6.01 3.98
CA LEU A 92 4.45 -7.29 3.96
C LEU A 92 4.04 -8.14 5.17
N GLN A 93 3.38 -9.26 4.90
CA GLN A 93 2.99 -10.25 5.90
C GLN A 93 3.99 -11.40 5.95
N GLY A 94 4.07 -12.07 7.11
CA GLY A 94 4.85 -13.31 7.27
C GLY A 94 6.37 -13.14 7.36
N ALA A 95 6.88 -11.91 7.16
CA ALA A 95 8.26 -11.50 7.33
C ALA A 95 8.31 -10.19 8.14
N LYS A 96 9.42 -9.97 8.85
CA LYS A 96 9.66 -8.70 9.54
C LYS A 96 10.57 -7.82 8.69
N THR A 97 10.24 -6.56 8.61
CA THR A 97 11.08 -5.52 8.00
C THR A 97 12.20 -5.10 8.96
N LEU A 98 13.25 -4.45 8.44
CA LEU A 98 14.34 -3.90 9.27
C LEU A 98 13.80 -2.95 10.34
N CYS A 99 12.80 -2.15 10.00
CA CYS A 99 12.16 -1.15 10.86
C CYS A 99 11.46 -1.77 12.07
N GLU A 100 10.94 -2.99 11.91
CA GLU A 100 10.29 -3.74 12.99
C GLU A 100 11.31 -4.47 13.88
N ILE A 101 12.51 -4.71 13.38
CA ILE A 101 13.58 -5.43 14.09
C ILE A 101 14.49 -4.47 14.83
N ASP A 102 14.84 -3.34 14.21
CA ASP A 102 15.72 -2.32 14.76
C ASP A 102 15.00 -0.96 14.83
N PRO A 103 14.52 -0.55 16.03
CA PRO A 103 13.87 0.74 16.25
C PRO A 103 14.80 1.94 16.05
N SER A 104 16.12 1.72 16.01
CA SER A 104 17.11 2.77 15.74
C SER A 104 17.31 3.00 14.24
N ALA A 105 16.81 2.10 13.39
CA ALA A 105 16.80 2.29 11.95
C ALA A 105 15.81 3.40 11.57
N SER A 106 16.30 4.44 10.90
CA SER A 106 15.47 5.51 10.35
C SER A 106 14.76 5.03 9.10
N CYS A 107 13.55 4.50 9.25
CA CYS A 107 12.74 4.07 8.13
C CYS A 107 11.81 5.16 7.61
N ALA A 108 11.56 5.14 6.30
CA ALA A 108 10.47 5.92 5.73
C ALA A 108 9.13 5.44 6.34
N PRO A 109 8.16 6.34 6.56
CA PRO A 109 6.80 5.94 6.91
C PRO A 109 6.25 4.99 5.85
N ASP A 110 5.36 4.08 6.27
CA ASP A 110 4.82 2.94 5.51
C ASP A 110 4.82 3.15 3.99
N PRO A 111 5.31 2.18 3.19
CA PRO A 111 5.40 2.35 1.74
C PRO A 111 3.99 2.51 1.15
N PHE A 112 3.67 3.73 0.72
CA PHE A 112 2.42 4.05 0.03
C PHE A 112 2.67 4.84 -1.25
N ALA A 113 1.77 4.65 -2.22
CA ALA A 113 1.63 5.51 -3.37
C ALA A 113 0.42 6.44 -3.17
N ALA A 114 0.64 7.75 -3.28
CA ALA A 114 -0.45 8.73 -3.27
C ALA A 114 -1.17 8.70 -4.62
N VAL A 115 -2.50 8.55 -4.58
CA VAL A 115 -3.36 8.62 -5.75
C VAL A 115 -4.47 9.63 -5.51
N ASP A 116 -4.92 10.31 -6.56
CA ASP A 116 -6.03 11.26 -6.50
C ASP A 116 -7.19 10.69 -7.31
N VAL A 117 -8.29 10.35 -6.64
CA VAL A 117 -9.46 9.74 -7.28
C VAL A 117 -10.31 10.86 -7.86
N VAL A 118 -10.41 10.91 -9.18
CA VAL A 118 -11.18 11.92 -9.93
C VAL A 118 -12.46 11.30 -10.52
N GLY A 119 -13.48 12.14 -10.74
CA GLY A 119 -14.80 11.75 -11.26
C GLY A 119 -15.11 12.31 -12.63
#